data_AF-A0A935FZH1-F1
#
_entry.id   AF-A0A935FZH1-F1
#
_cell.length_a   1.000
_cell.length_b   1.000
_cell.length_c   1.000
_cell.angle_alpha   90.00
_cell.angle_beta   90.00
_cell.angle_gamma   90.00
#
_symmetry.space_group_name_H-M   'P 1'
#
loop_
_entity.id
_entity.type
_entity.pdbx_description
1 polymer ?
#
loop_
_entity_poly.entity_id
_entity_poly.type
_entity_poly.pdbx_seq_one_letter_code
_entity_poly.pdbx_strand_id
1 'polypeptide(L)'
;MKDEERARRIIARDFSARLLNNTKWDRLLDSLREVTISHSYRIKFVDVTEVLEGSLRPATEKYFDSLWGPVPKLAVEWFEIDPVQIKPRGALLKPETIDHSVEIEGRLKELNVEYQRQGAAIRVVALVRSSR
;
A
#
# COMPACT_ATOMS: atom_id res chain seq x y z
N MET A 1 -11.38 -5.77 -19.89
CA MET A 1 -12.24 -6.89 -19.48
C MET A 1 -11.43 -8.09 -18.98
N LYS A 2 -10.42 -8.57 -19.71
CA LYS A 2 -9.63 -9.76 -19.33
C LYS A 2 -8.86 -9.61 -18.00
N ASP A 3 -8.26 -8.44 -17.75
CA ASP A 3 -7.46 -8.22 -16.53
C ASP A 3 -8.31 -8.01 -15.28
N GLU A 4 -9.49 -7.41 -15.43
CA GLU A 4 -10.45 -7.23 -14.32
C GLU A 4 -11.01 -8.58 -13.85
N GLU A 5 -11.35 -9.46 -14.78
CA GLU A 5 -11.84 -10.78 -14.44
C GLU A 5 -10.73 -11.68 -13.88
N ARG A 6 -9.49 -11.47 -14.31
CA ARG A 6 -8.30 -12.11 -13.74
C ARG A 6 -8.03 -11.60 -12.33
N ALA A 7 -8.07 -10.29 -12.11
CA ALA A 7 -7.91 -9.67 -10.80
C ALA A 7 -8.98 -10.17 -9.83
N ARG A 8 -10.26 -10.13 -10.22
CA ARG A 8 -11.35 -10.67 -9.40
C ARG A 8 -11.19 -12.15 -9.07
N ARG A 9 -10.69 -12.96 -10.02
CA ARG A 9 -10.43 -14.40 -9.78
C ARG A 9 -9.27 -14.63 -8.82
N ILE A 10 -8.14 -13.96 -9.01
CA ILE A 10 -6.99 -14.04 -8.10
C ILE A 10 -7.42 -13.59 -6.71
N ILE A 11 -8.16 -12.49 -6.66
CA ILE A 11 -8.60 -11.88 -5.41
C ILE A 11 -9.60 -12.78 -4.67
N ALA A 12 -10.60 -13.33 -5.36
CA ALA A 12 -11.55 -14.27 -4.76
C ALA A 12 -10.91 -15.61 -4.34
N ARG A 13 -9.81 -16.03 -5.00
CA ARG A 13 -9.10 -17.28 -4.68
C ARG A 13 -8.16 -17.11 -3.49
N ASP A 14 -7.39 -16.02 -3.48
CA ASP A 14 -6.23 -15.87 -2.60
C ASP A 14 -6.49 -14.91 -1.42
N PHE A 15 -7.61 -14.19 -1.43
CA PHE A 15 -7.89 -13.16 -0.45
C PHE A 15 -9.32 -13.22 0.10
N SER A 16 -9.43 -12.95 1.40
CA SER A 16 -10.71 -12.90 2.13
C SER A 16 -11.28 -11.47 2.20
N ALA A 17 -10.61 -10.52 1.53
CA ALA A 17 -10.88 -9.09 1.65
C ALA A 17 -11.67 -8.55 0.44
N ARG A 18 -12.56 -7.59 0.70
CA ARG A 18 -13.34 -6.86 -0.31
C ARG A 18 -12.45 -5.95 -1.15
N LEU A 19 -12.72 -5.95 -2.45
CA LEU A 19 -12.06 -5.09 -3.43
C LEU A 19 -12.26 -3.60 -3.15
N LEU A 20 -11.16 -2.86 -3.01
CA LEU A 20 -11.21 -1.40 -3.03
C LEU A 20 -11.48 -0.88 -4.44
N ASN A 21 -12.39 0.09 -4.53
CA ASN A 21 -12.59 0.90 -5.73
C ASN A 21 -11.60 2.09 -5.73
N ASN A 22 -11.52 2.81 -6.84
CA ASN A 22 -10.61 3.96 -6.99
C ASN A 22 -10.72 4.97 -5.85
N THR A 23 -11.94 5.37 -5.48
CA THR A 23 -12.15 6.39 -4.44
C THR A 23 -11.66 5.93 -3.07
N LYS A 24 -11.93 4.67 -2.70
CA LYS A 24 -11.42 4.12 -1.44
C LYS A 24 -9.91 3.94 -1.47
N TRP A 25 -9.37 3.58 -2.62
CA TRP A 25 -7.93 3.46 -2.83
C TRP A 25 -7.23 4.81 -2.68
N ASP A 26 -7.73 5.86 -3.33
CA ASP A 26 -7.16 7.21 -3.21
C ASP A 26 -7.21 7.71 -1.77
N ARG A 27 -8.36 7.53 -1.09
CA ARG A 27 -8.51 7.86 0.33
C ARG A 27 -7.57 7.07 1.24
N LEU A 28 -7.34 5.79 0.94
CA LEU A 28 -6.37 4.98 1.67
C LEU A 28 -4.97 5.55 1.49
N LEU A 29 -4.56 5.87 0.26
CA LEU A 29 -3.24 6.43 0.01
C LEU A 29 -3.04 7.78 0.68
N ASP A 30 -4.04 8.66 0.62
CA ASP A 30 -3.98 9.96 1.31
C ASP A 30 -3.93 9.79 2.83
N SER A 31 -4.74 8.87 3.38
CA SER A 31 -4.68 8.53 4.79
C SER A 31 -3.32 7.93 5.18
N LEU A 32 -2.69 7.09 4.34
CA LEU A 32 -1.36 6.56 4.65
C LEU A 32 -0.25 7.62 4.54
N ARG A 33 -0.41 8.65 3.71
CA ARG A 33 0.55 9.78 3.61
C ARG A 33 0.57 10.64 4.86
N GLU A 34 -0.57 10.78 5.52
CA GLU A 34 -0.71 11.52 6.78
C GLU A 34 -0.18 10.74 7.99
N VAL A 35 0.12 9.44 7.85
CA VAL A 35 0.98 8.75 8.81
C VAL A 35 2.37 9.29 8.54
N THR A 36 2.86 10.20 9.39
CA THR A 36 4.09 11.03 9.25
C THR A 36 5.40 10.21 9.21
N ILE A 37 5.47 9.14 8.43
CA ILE A 37 6.52 8.12 8.44
C ILE A 37 6.80 7.63 7.01
N SER A 38 8.08 7.32 6.77
CA SER A 38 8.51 6.62 5.57
C SER A 38 8.19 5.13 5.69
N HIS A 39 7.18 4.63 4.97
CA HIS A 39 6.84 3.20 4.96
C HIS A 39 7.41 2.53 3.72
N SER A 40 8.12 1.41 3.92
CA SER A 40 8.42 0.51 2.81
C SER A 40 7.14 -0.22 2.41
N TYR A 41 6.90 -0.33 1.10
CA TYR A 41 5.78 -1.08 0.58
C TYR A 41 6.23 -2.02 -0.53
N ARG A 42 5.43 -3.07 -0.73
CA ARG A 42 5.49 -3.92 -1.91
C ARG A 42 4.15 -3.89 -2.61
N ILE A 43 4.16 -3.89 -3.93
CA ILE A 43 2.94 -3.91 -4.71
C ILE A 43 3.08 -4.89 -5.86
N LYS A 44 2.01 -5.63 -6.10
CA LYS A 44 1.87 -6.50 -7.25
C LYS A 44 0.73 -5.98 -8.09
N PHE A 45 0.99 -5.82 -9.38
CA PHE A 45 -0.05 -5.57 -10.36
C PHE A 45 -0.44 -6.86 -11.08
N VAL A 46 -1.66 -6.91 -11.58
CA VAL A 46 -2.27 -8.09 -12.22
C VAL A 46 -1.61 -8.43 -13.57
N ASP A 47 -1.08 -7.41 -14.24
CA ASP A 47 -0.49 -7.47 -15.58
C ASP A 47 1.04 -7.33 -15.59
N VAL A 48 1.65 -7.02 -14.45
CA VAL A 48 3.11 -6.99 -14.27
C VAL A 48 3.54 -8.29 -13.59
N THR A 49 4.59 -8.94 -14.08
CA THR A 49 5.04 -10.23 -13.52
C THR A 49 5.86 -10.03 -12.24
N GLU A 50 6.57 -8.92 -12.17
CA GLU A 50 7.41 -8.52 -11.06
C GLU A 50 6.58 -7.92 -9.91
N VAL A 51 7.10 -8.03 -8.69
CA VAL A 51 6.66 -7.23 -7.55
C VAL A 51 7.49 -5.96 -7.54
N LEU A 52 6.83 -4.80 -7.43
CA LEU A 52 7.53 -3.54 -7.26
C LEU A 52 7.66 -3.23 -5.77
N GLU A 53 8.79 -2.67 -5.40
CA GLU A 53 9.07 -2.20 -4.05
C GLU A 53 9.24 -0.68 -4.08
N GLY A 54 8.78 -0.01 -3.02
CA GLY A 54 8.91 1.43 -2.92
C GLY A 54 8.88 1.92 -1.48
N SER A 55 9.09 3.22 -1.31
CA SER A 55 8.93 3.90 -0.03
C SER A 55 7.91 5.02 -0.17
N LEU A 56 6.85 4.98 0.64
CA LEU A 56 6.00 6.14 0.88
C LEU A 56 6.84 7.16 1.65
N ARG A 57 7.02 8.37 1.14
CA ARG A 57 7.62 9.47 1.91
C ARG A 57 6.59 10.57 2.10
N PRO A 58 6.65 11.33 3.21
CA PRO A 58 5.83 12.53 3.35
C PRO A 58 6.11 13.45 2.15
N ALA A 59 5.04 13.94 1.52
CA ALA A 59 5.17 14.90 0.43
C ALA A 59 5.96 16.12 0.92
N THR A 60 7.06 16.45 0.24
CA THR A 60 7.81 17.68 0.52
C THR A 60 7.35 18.76 -0.45
N GLU A 61 7.36 20.04 -0.04
CA GLU A 61 6.94 21.18 -0.89
C GLU A 61 7.67 21.26 -2.24
N LYS A 62 8.81 20.57 -2.41
CA LYS A 62 9.67 20.64 -3.60
C LYS A 62 9.44 19.55 -4.64
N TYR A 63 8.75 18.45 -4.31
CA TYR A 63 8.57 17.34 -5.25
C TYR A 63 7.16 16.76 -5.13
N PHE A 64 6.44 16.69 -6.26
CA PHE A 64 5.27 15.84 -6.38
C PHE A 64 5.75 14.39 -6.33
N ASP A 65 5.71 13.79 -5.14
CA ASP A 65 5.84 12.35 -5.00
C ASP A 65 4.52 11.72 -5.49
N SER A 66 4.34 11.69 -6.82
CA SER A 66 3.44 10.72 -7.39
C SER A 66 4.10 9.39 -7.08
N LEU A 67 3.58 8.71 -6.04
CA LEU A 67 3.93 7.35 -5.63
C LEU A 67 4.16 6.37 -6.78
N TRP A 68 3.66 6.71 -7.96
CA TRP A 68 3.55 5.89 -9.14
C TRP A 68 4.24 6.44 -10.37
N GLY A 69 4.93 7.59 -10.33
CA GLY A 69 5.44 8.23 -11.56
C GLY A 69 4.37 8.26 -12.67
N PRO A 70 4.76 8.26 -13.96
CA PRO A 70 3.83 8.09 -15.07
C PRO A 70 3.44 6.62 -15.30
N VAL A 71 3.19 5.81 -14.26
CA VAL A 71 2.81 4.39 -14.44
C VAL A 71 1.32 4.31 -14.81
N PRO A 72 0.99 3.82 -16.02
CA PRO A 72 -0.39 3.78 -16.47
C PRO A 72 -1.12 2.61 -15.80
N LYS A 73 -2.12 2.96 -14.98
CA LYS A 73 -3.43 2.28 -14.96
C LYS A 73 -3.45 0.76 -14.77
N LEU A 74 -2.57 0.21 -13.94
CA LEU A 74 -2.53 -1.22 -13.69
C LEU A 74 -3.50 -1.61 -12.56
N ALA A 75 -4.20 -2.73 -12.74
CA ALA A 75 -5.03 -3.30 -11.67
C ALA A 75 -4.10 -3.84 -10.58
N VAL A 76 -4.23 -3.32 -9.36
CA VAL A 76 -3.46 -3.82 -8.20
C VAL A 76 -3.97 -5.22 -7.85
N GLU A 77 -3.06 -6.17 -7.68
CA GLU A 77 -3.38 -7.50 -7.17
C GLU A 77 -3.35 -7.47 -5.65
N TRP A 78 -2.28 -6.92 -5.08
CA TRP A 78 -2.14 -6.66 -3.66
C TRP A 78 -1.12 -5.56 -3.39
N PHE A 79 -1.27 -4.91 -2.25
CA PHE A 79 -0.42 -3.87 -1.70
C PHE A 79 -0.06 -4.23 -0.27
N GLU A 80 1.23 -4.33 0.03
CA GLU A 80 1.75 -4.65 1.35
C GLU A 80 2.49 -3.46 1.93
N ILE A 81 2.18 -3.17 3.18
CA ILE A 81 2.81 -2.12 3.96
C ILE A 81 3.63 -2.80 5.04
N ASP A 82 4.90 -2.44 5.14
CA ASP A 82 5.70 -2.75 6.31
C ASP A 82 5.40 -1.70 7.40
N PRO A 83 4.76 -2.09 8.53
CA PRO A 83 4.44 -1.15 9.60
C PRO A 83 5.66 -0.79 10.45
N VAL A 84 6.80 -1.47 10.28
CA VAL A 84 7.97 -1.28 11.12
C VAL A 84 8.90 -0.23 10.51
N GLN A 85 9.10 0.86 11.25
CA GLN A 85 10.08 1.87 10.92
C GLN A 85 11.38 1.64 11.70
N ILE A 86 12.49 1.57 10.98
CA ILE A 86 13.83 1.58 11.57
C ILE A 86 14.40 3.00 11.46
N LYS A 87 14.52 3.69 12.58
CA LYS A 87 15.05 5.05 12.66
C LYS A 87 16.53 5.02 13.10
N PRO A 88 17.47 5.45 12.23
CA PRO A 88 18.85 5.58 12.63
C PRO A 88 19.00 6.65 13.72
N ARG A 89 19.76 6.35 14.78
CA ARG A 89 20.05 7.30 15.87
C ARG A 89 21.52 7.77 15.90
N GLY A 90 22.22 7.62 14.77
CA GLY A 90 23.67 7.80 14.64
C GLY A 90 24.42 6.48 14.68
N ALA A 91 25.69 6.48 14.25
CA ALA A 91 26.44 5.26 13.96
C ALA A 91 26.75 4.36 15.17
N LEU A 92 26.74 4.92 16.39
CA LEU A 92 27.10 4.20 17.63
C LEU A 92 25.90 3.76 18.46
N LEU A 93 24.69 4.23 18.12
CA LEU A 93 23.47 3.85 18.82
C LEU A 93 22.71 2.81 18.00
N LYS A 94 22.16 1.81 18.68
CA LYS A 94 21.26 0.86 18.02
C LYS A 94 20.09 1.65 17.39
N PRO A 95 19.70 1.32 16.16
CA PRO A 95 18.53 1.92 15.53
C PRO A 95 17.30 1.74 16.41
N GLU A 96 16.47 2.76 16.46
CA GLU A 96 15.18 2.70 17.13
C GLU A 96 14.18 2.02 16.19
N THR A 97 13.45 1.03 16.71
CA THR A 97 12.40 0.33 15.98
C THR A 97 11.06 0.82 16.50
N ILE A 98 10.22 1.33 15.59
CA ILE A 98 8.90 1.84 15.90
C ILE A 98 7.89 1.03 15.10
N ASP A 99 6.92 0.42 15.78
CA ASP A 99 5.84 -0.35 15.13
C ASP A 99 4.59 0.52 15.02
N HIS A 100 4.21 0.83 13.79
CA HIS A 100 3.04 1.66 13.45
C HIS A 100 1.79 0.83 13.12
N SER A 101 1.83 -0.49 13.37
CA SER A 101 0.73 -1.40 13.06
C SER A 101 -0.61 -0.89 13.59
N VAL A 102 -0.65 -0.43 14.83
CA VAL A 102 -1.89 0.03 15.48
C VAL A 102 -2.48 1.25 14.78
N GLU A 103 -1.64 2.19 14.37
CA GLU A 103 -2.09 3.40 13.66
C GLU A 103 -2.61 3.05 12.26
N ILE A 104 -1.86 2.23 11.51
CA ILE A 104 -2.24 1.80 10.16
C ILE A 104 -3.55 1.01 10.20
N GLU A 105 -3.68 0.05 11.11
CA GLU A 105 -4.91 -0.73 11.29
C GLU A 105 -6.09 0.15 11.71
N GLY A 106 -5.85 1.16 12.54
CA GLY A 106 -6.84 2.17 12.89
C GLY A 106 -7.40 2.89 11.66
N ARG A 107 -6.52 3.39 10.79
CA ARG A 107 -6.92 4.08 9.54
C ARG A 107 -7.65 3.15 8.57
N LEU A 108 -7.18 1.91 8.42
CA LEU A 108 -7.86 0.89 7.60
C LEU A 108 -9.29 0.64 8.11
N LYS A 109 -9.46 0.56 9.43
CA LYS A 109 -10.77 0.37 10.07
C LYS A 109 -11.68 1.59 9.87
N GLU A 110 -11.17 2.81 10.02
CA GLU A 110 -11.91 4.05 9.78
C GLU A 110 -12.41 4.15 8.33
N LEU A 111 -11.59 3.72 7.37
CA LEU A 111 -11.93 3.70 5.95
C LEU A 111 -12.77 2.48 5.53
N ASN A 112 -13.06 1.57 6.47
CA ASN A 112 -13.73 0.30 6.21
C ASN A 112 -13.06 -0.46 5.05
N VAL A 113 -11.74 -0.61 5.18
CA VAL A 113 -10.84 -1.35 4.29
C VAL A 113 -10.51 -2.67 4.97
N GLU A 114 -10.82 -3.77 4.30
CA GLU A 114 -10.43 -5.09 4.77
C GLU A 114 -8.95 -5.35 4.44
N TYR A 115 -8.24 -5.99 5.36
CA TYR A 115 -6.81 -6.29 5.23
C TYR A 115 -6.49 -7.68 5.77
N GLN A 116 -5.32 -8.18 5.41
CA GLN A 116 -4.76 -9.42 5.93
C GLN A 116 -3.38 -9.16 6.52
N ARG A 117 -3.03 -9.90 7.58
CA ARG A 117 -1.66 -9.95 8.07
C ARG A 117 -0.86 -10.99 7.27
N GLN A 118 0.32 -10.60 6.83
CA GLN A 118 1.29 -11.47 6.16
C GLN A 118 2.62 -11.37 6.92
N GLY A 119 2.76 -12.19 7.97
CA GLY A 119 3.79 -11.97 8.98
C GLY A 119 3.58 -10.63 9.68
N ALA A 120 4.61 -9.79 9.71
CA ALA A 120 4.51 -8.42 10.26
C ALA A 120 3.81 -7.44 9.31
N ALA A 121 3.81 -7.71 8.00
CA ALA A 121 3.25 -6.81 7.00
C ALA A 121 1.72 -6.79 7.01
N ILE A 122 1.15 -5.65 6.64
CA ILE A 122 -0.28 -5.44 6.45
C ILE A 122 -0.56 -5.42 4.95
N ARG A 123 -1.36 -6.38 4.47
CA ARG A 123 -1.71 -6.53 3.06
C ARG A 123 -3.14 -6.08 2.80
N VAL A 124 -3.30 -5.21 1.81
CA VAL A 124 -4.57 -4.73 1.27
C VAL A 124 -4.69 -5.15 -0.18
N VAL A 125 -5.91 -5.33 -0.65
CA VAL A 125 -6.21 -5.76 -2.01
C VAL A 125 -7.12 -4.73 -2.67
N ALA A 126 -6.80 -4.31 -3.89
CA ALA A 126 -7.50 -3.20 -4.54
C ALA A 126 -7.68 -3.41 -6.03
N LEU A 127 -8.90 -3.29 -6.57
CA LEU A 127 -9.10 -3.24 -8.02
C LEU A 127 -9.16 -1.77 -8.45
N VAL A 128 -8.00 -1.19 -8.74
CA VAL A 128 -7.90 0.19 -9.19
C VAL A 128 -8.02 0.23 -10.71
N ARG A 129 -9.01 0.97 -11.22
CA ARG A 129 -9.12 1.37 -12.62
C ARG A 129 -8.55 2.76 -12.71
N SER A 130 -7.50 3.03 -13.45
CA SER A 130 -7.23 4.45 -13.70
C SER A 130 -8.24 4.97 -14.75
N SER A 131 -9.00 6.00 -14.38
CA SER A 131 -9.96 6.68 -15.25
C SER A 131 -9.20 7.58 -16.22
N ARG A 132 -9.40 7.36 -17.53
CA ARG A 132 -8.67 7.99 -18.65
C ARG A 132 -8.18 9.38 -18.34
#